data_AF-A0A8S3YE75-F1
#
_entry.id   AF-A0A8S3YE75-F1
#
_cell.length_a   1.000
_cell.length_b   1.000
_cell.length_c   1.000
_cell.angle_alpha   90.00
_cell.angle_beta   90.00
_cell.angle_gamma   90.00
#
_symmetry.space_group_name_H-M   'P 1'
#
loop_
_entity.id
_entity.type
_entity.pdbx_description
1 polymer ?
#
loop_
_entity_poly.entity_id
_entity_poly.type
_entity_poly.pdbx_seq_one_letter_code
_entity_poly.pdbx_strand_id
1 'polypeptide(L)'
;KHLESPQEEDNPAHLAEVVFRDLICRASYGNIRSVILPVLVHLDNHNLWVPNDFAIRVFKIIMFSVQNQYGYLVVQLLLAHLDKHTKSDPRIKTCIVTVLYEAVLISAGSSTGPSVLEVFNNLLRHLRISIDRRSADQSLRNEEIKFEDVVVNTIGEFANNLPDYQKIEIMMFIMGKFPHFTSDEEIGKMDRQLYVNLLRTLLKVATKYKTVSLTQAFPPEFLNPLLRISLIDDPGMRLIVQEILHTLLDRHGNAFRLKHISIPKDISSLHLTIKANPRQELLFMKKSGMQLYWHILENLQLESNRVDNFEAIYCTMCLICLEVGQDEVIIELARLALDIQQLALKSTSLPMTHLCAIHSLVAAFLNFVGQTTSLCTLYHYVQRVVENRELEAPHLLPDFAFNRSNQPNRF
;
A
#
# COMPACT_ATOMS: atom_id res chain seq x y z
N LYS A 1 -4.57 -30.31 -54.76
CA LYS A 1 -4.93 -30.87 -53.44
C LYS A 1 -4.59 -29.83 -52.39
N HIS A 2 -5.55 -28.95 -52.07
CA HIS A 2 -5.44 -28.05 -50.93
C HIS A 2 -5.60 -28.91 -49.66
N LEU A 3 -4.64 -28.82 -48.72
CA LEU A 3 -4.85 -29.31 -47.37
C LEU A 3 -5.77 -28.32 -46.67
N GLU A 4 -7.03 -28.71 -46.47
CA GLU A 4 -7.90 -28.08 -45.48
C GLU A 4 -7.28 -28.33 -44.10
N SER A 5 -7.00 -27.25 -43.37
CA SER A 5 -6.73 -27.32 -41.93
C SER A 5 -7.94 -27.95 -41.24
N PRO A 6 -7.78 -28.77 -40.17
CA PRO A 6 -8.92 -29.30 -39.44
C PRO A 6 -9.79 -28.13 -38.96
N GLN A 7 -11.07 -28.13 -39.31
CA GLN A 7 -12.04 -27.14 -38.85
C GLN A 7 -12.05 -27.14 -37.32
N GLU A 8 -11.92 -25.98 -36.69
CA GLU A 8 -11.94 -25.82 -35.22
C GLU A 8 -13.22 -26.39 -34.56
N GLU A 9 -14.27 -26.61 -35.37
CA GLU A 9 -15.58 -27.15 -34.98
C GLU A 9 -15.56 -28.63 -34.55
N ASP A 10 -14.58 -29.44 -34.98
CA ASP A 10 -14.50 -30.87 -34.64
C ASP A 10 -13.68 -31.19 -33.37
N ASN A 11 -13.13 -30.16 -32.70
CA ASN A 11 -12.35 -30.36 -31.49
C ASN A 11 -13.28 -30.60 -30.28
N PRO A 12 -13.20 -31.76 -29.58
CA PRO A 12 -14.06 -32.05 -28.43
C PRO A 12 -13.91 -31.02 -27.30
N ALA A 13 -12.73 -30.39 -27.14
CA ALA A 13 -12.54 -29.34 -26.15
C ALA A 13 -13.29 -28.05 -26.51
N HIS A 14 -13.34 -27.71 -27.80
CA HIS A 14 -14.08 -26.54 -28.28
C HIS A 14 -15.59 -26.75 -28.12
N LEU A 15 -16.09 -27.93 -28.51
CA LEU A 15 -17.50 -28.29 -28.33
C LEU A 15 -17.91 -28.25 -26.85
N ALA A 16 -17.08 -28.80 -25.96
CA ALA A 16 -17.33 -28.75 -24.52
C ALA A 16 -17.40 -27.31 -23.98
N GLU A 17 -16.50 -26.43 -24.43
CA GLU A 17 -16.53 -25.01 -24.07
C GLU A 17 -17.81 -24.32 -24.58
N VAL A 18 -18.20 -24.54 -25.83
CA VAL A 18 -19.40 -23.93 -26.43
C VAL A 18 -20.67 -24.38 -25.69
N VAL A 19 -20.80 -25.67 -25.42
CA VAL A 19 -21.96 -26.20 -24.66
C VAL A 19 -21.98 -25.65 -23.24
N PHE A 20 -20.83 -25.58 -22.57
CA PHE A 20 -20.73 -25.03 -21.22
C PHE A 20 -21.09 -23.55 -21.16
N ARG A 21 -20.60 -22.77 -22.13
CA ARG A 21 -20.92 -21.35 -22.31
C ARG A 21 -22.43 -21.12 -22.49
N ASP A 22 -23.07 -21.86 -23.40
CA ASP A 22 -24.52 -21.75 -23.64
C ASP A 22 -25.34 -22.11 -22.39
N LEU A 23 -24.92 -23.14 -21.64
CA LEU A 23 -25.54 -23.51 -20.37
C LEU A 23 -25.49 -22.35 -19.35
N ILE A 24 -24.34 -21.71 -19.20
CA ILE A 24 -24.14 -20.61 -18.25
C ILE A 24 -24.90 -19.35 -18.69
N CYS A 25 -24.93 -19.02 -19.98
CA CYS A 25 -25.66 -17.86 -20.49
C CYS A 25 -27.17 -17.94 -20.20
N ARG A 26 -27.72 -19.16 -20.12
CA ARG A 26 -29.13 -19.41 -19.78
C ARG A 26 -29.38 -19.53 -18.28
N ALA A 27 -28.34 -19.54 -17.46
CA ALA A 27 -28.48 -19.67 -16.01
C ALA A 27 -29.08 -18.38 -15.40
N SER A 28 -30.14 -18.54 -14.63
CA SER A 28 -30.75 -17.48 -13.81
C SER A 28 -30.25 -17.53 -12.36
N TYR A 29 -30.64 -16.55 -11.54
CA TYR A 29 -30.33 -16.48 -10.11
C TYR A 29 -30.55 -17.82 -9.37
N GLY A 30 -31.67 -18.51 -9.63
CA GLY A 30 -32.03 -19.75 -8.94
C GLY A 30 -31.17 -20.95 -9.33
N ASN A 31 -30.64 -20.95 -10.56
CA ASN A 31 -30.01 -22.13 -11.14
C ASN A 31 -28.48 -22.01 -11.24
N ILE A 32 -27.90 -20.81 -11.10
CA ILE A 32 -26.46 -20.62 -11.20
C ILE A 32 -25.68 -21.45 -10.18
N ARG A 33 -26.20 -21.58 -8.96
CA ARG A 33 -25.59 -22.44 -7.92
C ARG A 33 -25.50 -23.90 -8.38
N SER A 34 -26.52 -24.39 -9.07
CA SER A 34 -26.58 -25.74 -9.62
C SER A 34 -25.59 -25.97 -10.77
N VAL A 35 -25.05 -24.91 -11.37
CA VAL A 35 -23.98 -24.99 -12.39
C VAL A 35 -22.60 -24.91 -11.74
N ILE A 36 -22.39 -23.96 -10.81
CA ILE A 36 -21.07 -23.70 -10.23
C ILE A 36 -20.65 -24.75 -9.18
N LEU A 37 -21.58 -25.24 -8.36
CA LEU A 37 -21.25 -26.22 -7.31
C LEU A 37 -20.71 -27.53 -7.89
N PRO A 38 -21.29 -28.14 -8.94
CA PRO A 38 -20.71 -29.31 -9.58
C PRO A 38 -19.32 -29.06 -10.16
N VAL A 39 -19.05 -27.86 -10.70
CA VAL A 39 -17.72 -27.50 -11.22
C VAL A 39 -16.69 -27.49 -10.09
N LEU A 40 -17.00 -26.87 -8.95
CA LEU A 40 -16.11 -26.86 -7.78
C LEU A 40 -15.83 -28.28 -7.27
N VAL A 41 -16.87 -29.11 -7.15
CA VAL A 41 -16.74 -30.51 -6.74
C VAL A 41 -15.91 -31.32 -7.75
N HIS A 42 -16.07 -31.08 -9.04
CA HIS A 42 -15.27 -31.72 -10.08
C HIS A 42 -13.78 -31.35 -9.95
N LEU A 43 -13.47 -30.06 -9.72
CA LEU A 43 -12.09 -29.62 -9.52
C LEU A 43 -11.44 -30.28 -8.29
N ASP A 44 -12.19 -30.43 -7.20
CA ASP A 44 -11.72 -31.12 -5.99
C ASP A 44 -11.48 -32.61 -6.25
N ASN A 45 -12.48 -33.32 -6.77
CA ASN A 45 -12.45 -34.78 -6.95
C ASN A 45 -11.34 -35.23 -7.90
N HIS A 46 -11.03 -34.41 -8.90
CA HIS A 46 -10.02 -34.72 -9.92
C HIS A 46 -8.68 -34.02 -9.66
N ASN A 47 -8.50 -33.35 -8.52
CA ASN A 47 -7.29 -32.62 -8.15
C ASN A 47 -6.84 -31.58 -9.19
N LEU A 48 -7.78 -30.86 -9.80
CA LEU A 48 -7.54 -29.94 -10.92
C LEU A 48 -7.25 -28.50 -10.48
N TRP A 49 -7.04 -28.28 -9.18
CA TRP A 49 -6.58 -26.99 -8.65
C TRP A 49 -5.09 -26.77 -8.87
N VAL A 50 -4.28 -27.85 -8.86
CA VAL A 50 -2.83 -27.78 -9.02
C VAL A 50 -2.42 -28.76 -10.13
N PRO A 51 -1.95 -28.28 -11.29
CA PRO A 51 -1.75 -26.88 -11.71
C PRO A 51 -3.08 -26.13 -11.96
N ASN A 52 -3.03 -24.79 -11.86
CA ASN A 52 -4.23 -23.94 -11.84
C ASN A 52 -4.79 -23.57 -13.23
N ASP A 53 -4.09 -23.90 -14.32
CA ASP A 53 -4.47 -23.45 -15.67
C ASP A 53 -5.88 -23.87 -16.07
N PHE A 54 -6.28 -25.10 -15.71
CA PHE A 54 -7.60 -25.61 -16.04
C PHE A 54 -8.70 -24.87 -15.26
N ALA A 55 -8.54 -24.73 -13.94
CA ALA A 55 -9.52 -24.03 -13.10
C ALA A 55 -9.67 -22.56 -13.53
N ILE A 56 -8.58 -21.86 -13.84
CA ILE A 56 -8.63 -20.49 -14.36
C ILE A 56 -9.41 -20.43 -15.67
N ARG A 57 -9.15 -21.31 -16.65
CA ARG A 57 -9.87 -21.32 -17.93
C ARG A 57 -11.37 -21.54 -17.75
N VAL A 58 -11.75 -22.52 -16.92
CA VAL A 58 -13.16 -22.82 -16.64
C VAL A 58 -13.87 -21.62 -16.01
N PHE A 59 -13.26 -20.98 -15.01
CA PHE A 59 -13.85 -19.80 -14.37
C PHE A 59 -13.84 -18.55 -15.23
N LYS A 60 -12.89 -18.40 -16.16
CA LYS A 60 -12.96 -17.36 -17.20
C LYS A 60 -14.19 -17.56 -18.08
N ILE A 61 -14.43 -18.79 -18.56
CA ILE A 61 -15.62 -19.11 -19.35
C ILE A 61 -16.88 -18.78 -18.54
N ILE A 62 -16.95 -19.21 -17.27
CA ILE A 62 -18.07 -18.88 -16.36
C ILE A 62 -18.29 -17.36 -16.29
N MET A 63 -17.25 -16.60 -15.98
CA MET A 63 -17.37 -15.17 -15.72
C MET A 63 -17.68 -14.35 -16.99
N PHE A 64 -17.23 -14.78 -18.17
CA PHE A 64 -17.61 -14.14 -19.43
C PHE A 64 -19.01 -14.52 -19.92
N SER A 65 -19.57 -15.63 -19.42
CA SER A 65 -20.85 -16.16 -19.88
C SER A 65 -22.01 -15.83 -18.94
N VAL A 66 -21.73 -15.63 -17.65
CA VAL A 66 -22.73 -15.26 -16.64
C VAL A 66 -23.26 -13.86 -16.90
N GLN A 67 -24.55 -13.66 -16.66
CA GLN A 67 -25.12 -12.31 -16.68
C GLN A 67 -24.47 -11.45 -15.59
N ASN A 68 -24.08 -10.20 -15.91
CA ASN A 68 -23.36 -9.31 -15.00
C ASN A 68 -23.99 -9.17 -13.60
N GLN A 69 -25.34 -9.16 -13.54
CA GLN A 69 -26.11 -9.10 -12.30
C GLN A 69 -25.92 -10.30 -11.36
N TYR A 70 -25.40 -11.43 -11.85
CA TYR A 70 -25.18 -12.66 -11.09
C TYR A 70 -23.69 -12.99 -10.87
N GLY A 71 -22.76 -12.19 -11.41
CA GLY A 71 -21.32 -12.42 -11.24
C GLY A 71 -20.89 -12.46 -9.76
N TYR A 72 -21.56 -11.67 -8.90
CA TYR A 72 -21.27 -11.65 -7.46
C TYR A 72 -21.55 -13.00 -6.77
N LEU A 73 -22.49 -13.80 -7.29
CA LEU A 73 -22.78 -15.12 -6.76
C LEU A 73 -21.64 -16.10 -7.02
N VAL A 74 -20.97 -15.99 -8.17
CA VAL A 74 -19.79 -16.81 -8.49
C VAL A 74 -18.67 -16.51 -7.50
N VAL A 75 -18.43 -15.22 -7.22
CA VAL A 75 -17.47 -14.76 -6.20
C VAL A 75 -17.84 -15.29 -4.80
N GLN A 76 -19.11 -15.19 -4.39
CA GLN A 76 -19.57 -15.72 -3.10
C GLN A 76 -19.39 -17.24 -3.00
N LEU A 77 -19.66 -17.99 -4.07
CA LEU A 77 -19.47 -19.44 -4.09
C LEU A 77 -18.00 -19.83 -4.02
N LEU A 78 -17.11 -19.09 -4.70
CA LEU A 78 -15.66 -19.28 -4.59
C LEU A 78 -15.15 -19.01 -3.16
N LEU A 79 -15.65 -17.97 -2.50
CA LEU A 79 -15.33 -17.68 -1.09
C LEU A 79 -15.86 -18.77 -0.14
N ALA A 80 -17.10 -19.22 -0.34
CA ALA A 80 -17.65 -20.33 0.41
C ALA A 80 -16.87 -21.63 0.17
N HIS A 81 -16.29 -21.81 -1.02
CA HIS A 81 -15.39 -22.92 -1.32
C HIS A 81 -14.07 -22.79 -0.56
N LEU A 82 -13.45 -21.61 -0.58
CA LEU A 82 -12.24 -21.31 0.19
C LEU A 82 -12.43 -21.60 1.68
N ASP A 83 -13.60 -21.28 2.24
CA ASP A 83 -13.95 -21.58 3.64
C ASP A 83 -13.90 -23.08 3.95
N LYS A 84 -14.39 -23.94 3.03
CA LYS A 84 -14.28 -25.40 3.18
C LYS A 84 -12.83 -25.88 3.13
N HIS A 85 -11.98 -25.19 2.38
CA HIS A 85 -10.56 -25.49 2.21
C HIS A 85 -9.64 -24.78 3.22
N THR A 86 -10.18 -24.21 4.31
CA THR A 86 -9.39 -23.51 5.33
C THR A 86 -8.19 -24.36 5.78
N LYS A 87 -8.36 -25.67 6.01
CA LYS A 87 -7.33 -26.61 6.49
C LYS A 87 -6.57 -27.35 5.38
N SER A 88 -6.87 -27.07 4.12
CA SER A 88 -6.22 -27.74 2.98
C SER A 88 -4.81 -27.21 2.72
N ASP A 89 -4.11 -27.89 1.81
CA ASP A 89 -2.77 -27.52 1.32
C ASP A 89 -2.75 -26.04 0.87
N PRO A 90 -1.75 -25.24 1.29
CA PRO A 90 -1.63 -23.83 0.91
C PRO A 90 -1.65 -23.59 -0.61
N ARG A 91 -1.16 -24.53 -1.41
CA ARG A 91 -1.19 -24.45 -2.87
C ARG A 91 -2.62 -24.49 -3.41
N ILE A 92 -3.47 -25.36 -2.86
CA ILE A 92 -4.90 -25.44 -3.25
C ILE A 92 -5.59 -24.13 -2.88
N LYS A 93 -5.39 -23.63 -1.65
CA LYS A 93 -5.95 -22.34 -1.20
C LYS A 93 -5.51 -21.19 -2.13
N THR A 94 -4.22 -21.16 -2.48
CA THR A 94 -3.66 -20.16 -3.41
C THR A 94 -4.33 -20.25 -4.77
N CYS A 95 -4.59 -21.45 -5.27
CA CYS A 95 -5.24 -21.62 -6.57
C CYS A 95 -6.69 -21.15 -6.58
N ILE A 96 -7.44 -21.45 -5.51
CA ILE A 96 -8.82 -20.96 -5.32
C ILE A 96 -8.84 -19.42 -5.28
N VAL A 97 -7.95 -18.78 -4.52
CA VAL A 97 -7.89 -17.32 -4.43
C VAL A 97 -7.41 -16.70 -5.76
N THR A 98 -6.53 -17.37 -6.51
CA THR A 98 -6.12 -16.91 -7.85
C THR A 98 -7.31 -16.94 -8.82
N VAL A 99 -8.14 -17.98 -8.77
CA VAL A 99 -9.38 -18.03 -9.56
C VAL A 99 -10.35 -16.93 -9.13
N LEU A 100 -10.45 -16.66 -7.84
CA LEU A 100 -11.22 -15.53 -7.30
C LEU A 100 -10.69 -14.18 -7.81
N TYR A 101 -9.37 -13.98 -7.83
CA TYR A 101 -8.72 -12.79 -8.39
C TYR A 101 -9.14 -12.56 -9.84
N GLU A 102 -9.04 -13.58 -10.68
CA GLU A 102 -9.45 -13.51 -12.10
C GLU A 102 -10.95 -13.24 -12.26
N ALA A 103 -11.80 -13.82 -11.40
CA ALA A 103 -13.22 -13.56 -11.42
C ALA A 103 -13.54 -12.09 -11.08
N VAL A 104 -12.88 -11.55 -10.06
CA VAL A 104 -13.03 -10.14 -9.67
C VAL A 104 -12.56 -9.21 -10.79
N LEU A 105 -11.44 -9.52 -11.44
CA LEU A 105 -10.90 -8.77 -12.58
C LEU A 105 -11.92 -8.65 -13.74
N ILE A 106 -12.62 -9.75 -14.07
CA ILE A 106 -13.59 -9.79 -15.18
C ILE A 106 -14.89 -9.04 -14.84
N SER A 107 -15.33 -9.09 -13.58
CA SER A 107 -16.62 -8.54 -13.15
C SER A 107 -16.77 -7.00 -13.25
N ALA A 108 -15.69 -6.27 -13.51
CA ALA A 108 -15.64 -4.84 -13.85
C ALA A 108 -16.54 -3.92 -12.99
N GLY A 109 -16.65 -4.18 -11.68
CA GLY A 109 -17.47 -3.38 -10.74
C GLY A 109 -19.00 -3.50 -10.91
N SER A 110 -19.49 -4.17 -11.96
CA SER A 110 -20.92 -4.41 -12.20
C SER A 110 -21.52 -5.46 -11.27
N SER A 111 -20.66 -6.24 -10.61
CA SER A 111 -21.01 -7.30 -9.66
C SER A 111 -20.75 -6.90 -8.20
N THR A 112 -20.83 -5.61 -7.88
CA THR A 112 -20.66 -5.11 -6.51
C THR A 112 -21.95 -5.34 -5.72
N GLY A 113 -22.19 -6.59 -5.30
CA GLY A 113 -23.34 -6.94 -4.45
C GLY A 113 -23.26 -6.29 -3.06
N PRO A 114 -24.33 -6.35 -2.24
CA PRO A 114 -24.41 -5.74 -0.91
C PRO A 114 -23.42 -6.31 0.13
N SER A 115 -22.59 -7.27 -0.25
CA SER A 115 -21.71 -8.07 0.62
C SER A 115 -20.23 -7.70 0.49
N VAL A 116 -19.89 -6.52 -0.03
CA VAL A 116 -18.49 -6.02 -0.17
C VAL A 116 -17.68 -6.28 1.10
N LEU A 117 -18.13 -5.73 2.24
CA LEU A 117 -17.41 -5.88 3.52
C LEU A 117 -17.30 -7.33 3.99
N GLU A 118 -18.28 -8.18 3.66
CA GLU A 118 -18.23 -9.61 3.98
C GLU A 118 -17.12 -10.31 3.20
N VAL A 119 -16.95 -9.99 1.92
CA VAL A 119 -15.84 -10.48 1.09
C VAL A 119 -14.49 -10.09 1.69
N PHE A 120 -14.31 -8.80 2.03
CA PHE A 120 -13.07 -8.32 2.67
C PHE A 120 -12.84 -9.02 4.01
N ASN A 121 -13.87 -9.14 4.85
CA ASN A 121 -13.76 -9.78 6.16
C ASN A 121 -13.39 -11.27 6.03
N ASN A 122 -13.95 -11.98 5.05
CA ASN A 122 -13.60 -13.38 4.79
C ASN A 122 -12.15 -13.53 4.32
N LEU A 123 -11.70 -12.70 3.38
CA LEU A 123 -10.30 -12.72 2.91
C LEU A 123 -9.32 -12.34 4.02
N LEU A 124 -9.61 -11.32 4.81
CA LEU A 124 -8.81 -10.95 5.99
C LEU A 124 -8.79 -12.05 7.05
N ARG A 125 -9.90 -12.77 7.25
CA ARG A 125 -9.95 -13.93 8.16
C ARG A 125 -9.01 -15.03 7.66
N HIS A 126 -9.03 -15.35 6.37
CA HIS A 126 -8.12 -16.35 5.78
C HIS A 126 -6.66 -15.92 5.85
N LEU A 127 -6.38 -14.64 5.61
CA LEU A 127 -5.06 -14.05 5.78
C LEU A 127 -4.56 -14.26 7.22
N ARG A 128 -5.40 -13.94 8.21
CA ARG A 128 -5.06 -14.13 9.63
C ARG A 128 -4.79 -15.61 9.97
N ILE A 129 -5.65 -16.52 9.50
CA ILE A 129 -5.48 -17.97 9.72
C ILE A 129 -4.16 -18.47 9.13
N SER A 130 -3.74 -17.98 7.97
CA SER A 130 -2.46 -18.32 7.34
C SER A 130 -1.26 -17.85 8.17
N ILE A 131 -1.36 -16.66 8.76
CA ILE A 131 -0.30 -16.08 9.58
C ILE A 131 -0.18 -16.82 10.91
N ASP A 132 -1.30 -17.18 11.53
CA ASP A 132 -1.34 -17.97 12.76
C ASP A 132 -0.74 -19.39 12.57
N ARG A 133 -0.70 -19.90 11.34
CA ARG A 133 0.00 -21.15 10.98
C ARG A 133 1.50 -20.92 10.91
N ARG A 134 2.10 -20.94 12.10
CA ARG A 134 3.56 -21.01 12.27
C ARG A 134 4.03 -22.44 12.00
N SER A 135 4.41 -22.73 10.76
CA SER A 135 5.03 -24.00 10.38
C SER A 135 6.54 -23.94 10.59
N ALA A 136 7.13 -24.96 11.22
CA ALA A 136 8.58 -25.11 11.33
C ALA A 136 9.23 -25.50 9.99
N ASP A 137 8.44 -26.06 9.07
CA ASP A 137 8.85 -26.35 7.70
C ASP A 137 8.86 -25.07 6.85
N GLN A 138 10.06 -24.66 6.45
CA GLN A 138 10.28 -23.47 5.63
C GLN A 138 9.58 -23.57 4.27
N SER A 139 9.46 -24.76 3.69
CA SER A 139 8.81 -24.95 2.39
C SER A 139 7.31 -24.66 2.47
N LEU A 140 6.64 -25.21 3.48
CA LEU A 140 5.22 -24.95 3.76
C LEU A 140 4.96 -23.49 4.12
N ARG A 141 5.86 -22.87 4.91
CA ARG A 141 5.75 -21.44 5.23
C ARG A 141 5.88 -20.56 3.99
N ASN A 142 6.76 -20.90 3.05
CA ASN A 142 6.89 -20.17 1.79
C ASN A 142 5.61 -20.27 0.95
N GLU A 143 4.94 -21.43 0.94
CA GLU A 143 3.65 -21.57 0.26
C GLU A 143 2.52 -20.77 0.96
N GLU A 144 2.49 -20.71 2.29
CA GLU A 144 1.57 -19.82 3.02
C GLU A 144 1.87 -18.33 2.76
N ILE A 145 3.13 -17.93 2.60
CA ILE A 145 3.48 -16.54 2.21
C ILE A 145 2.97 -16.21 0.80
N LYS A 146 3.09 -17.14 -0.16
CA LYS A 146 2.50 -16.97 -1.49
C LYS A 146 0.98 -16.84 -1.43
N PHE A 147 0.34 -17.67 -0.62
CA PHE A 147 -1.09 -17.57 -0.36
C PHE A 147 -1.47 -16.18 0.18
N GLU A 148 -0.75 -15.70 1.20
CA GLU A 148 -0.94 -14.36 1.78
C GLU A 148 -0.82 -13.24 0.75
N ASP A 149 0.19 -13.30 -0.13
CA ASP A 149 0.39 -12.29 -1.18
C ASP A 149 -0.74 -12.28 -2.20
N VAL A 150 -1.21 -13.46 -2.62
CA VAL A 150 -2.36 -13.59 -3.54
C VAL A 150 -3.65 -13.07 -2.89
N VAL A 151 -3.86 -13.30 -1.59
CA VAL A 151 -5.00 -12.73 -0.86
C VAL A 151 -4.92 -11.20 -0.82
N VAL A 152 -3.76 -10.62 -0.47
CA VAL A 152 -3.55 -9.16 -0.46
C VAL A 152 -3.81 -8.56 -1.84
N ASN A 153 -3.29 -9.19 -2.90
CA ASN A 153 -3.51 -8.73 -4.28
C ASN A 153 -4.99 -8.80 -4.69
N THR A 154 -5.70 -9.84 -4.28
CA THR A 154 -7.15 -10.00 -4.52
C THR A 154 -7.98 -8.94 -3.81
N ILE A 155 -7.65 -8.63 -2.57
CA ILE A 155 -8.27 -7.53 -1.82
C ILE A 155 -8.06 -6.19 -2.56
N GLY A 156 -6.85 -5.95 -3.05
CA GLY A 156 -6.52 -4.78 -3.85
C GLY A 156 -7.32 -4.66 -5.14
N GLU A 157 -7.48 -5.76 -5.88
CA GLU A 157 -8.26 -5.75 -7.12
C GLU A 157 -9.75 -5.58 -6.84
N PHE A 158 -10.24 -6.17 -5.76
CA PHE A 158 -11.61 -5.95 -5.31
C PHE A 158 -11.84 -4.47 -5.00
N ALA A 159 -10.92 -3.83 -4.28
CA ALA A 159 -10.99 -2.40 -3.97
C ALA A 159 -10.93 -1.52 -5.23
N ASN A 160 -10.18 -1.91 -6.26
CA ASN A 160 -10.07 -1.20 -7.53
C ASN A 160 -11.43 -1.03 -8.24
N ASN A 161 -12.32 -2.02 -8.08
CA ASN A 161 -13.65 -2.03 -8.67
C ASN A 161 -14.69 -1.20 -7.89
N LEU A 162 -14.32 -0.62 -6.75
CA LEU A 162 -15.25 0.13 -5.90
C LEU A 162 -15.12 1.64 -6.09
N PRO A 163 -16.20 2.40 -5.80
CA PRO A 163 -16.11 3.85 -5.62
C PRO A 163 -15.15 4.25 -4.49
N ASP A 164 -14.57 5.44 -4.59
CA ASP A 164 -13.57 5.93 -3.65
C ASP A 164 -14.08 6.05 -2.19
N TYR A 165 -15.36 6.36 -1.96
CA TYR A 165 -15.92 6.41 -0.61
C TYR A 165 -15.91 5.02 0.08
N GLN A 166 -16.15 3.93 -0.65
CA GLN A 166 -16.09 2.58 -0.11
C GLN A 166 -14.65 2.15 0.17
N LYS A 167 -13.68 2.61 -0.63
CA LYS A 167 -12.26 2.36 -0.36
C LYS A 167 -11.86 2.94 1.00
N ILE A 168 -12.34 4.14 1.34
CA ILE A 168 -12.11 4.75 2.66
C ILE A 168 -12.75 3.91 3.77
N GLU A 169 -14.00 3.46 3.60
CA GLU A 169 -14.66 2.55 4.56
C GLU A 169 -13.88 1.25 4.75
N ILE A 170 -13.34 0.66 3.69
CA ILE A 170 -12.51 -0.55 3.75
C ILE A 170 -11.18 -0.27 4.46
N MET A 171 -10.52 0.86 4.17
CA MET A 171 -9.30 1.25 4.86
C MET A 171 -9.55 1.44 6.36
N MET A 172 -10.65 2.11 6.74
CA MET A 172 -11.08 2.22 8.14
C MET A 172 -11.43 0.86 8.75
N PHE A 173 -12.07 -0.04 8.00
CA PHE A 173 -12.39 -1.39 8.43
C PHE A 173 -11.12 -2.21 8.73
N ILE A 174 -10.12 -2.16 7.84
CA ILE A 174 -8.80 -2.79 8.04
C ILE A 174 -8.13 -2.17 9.27
N MET A 175 -8.15 -0.85 9.41
CA MET A 175 -7.62 -0.16 10.60
C MET A 175 -8.31 -0.60 11.89
N GLY A 176 -9.62 -0.86 11.86
CA GLY A 176 -10.37 -1.41 13.00
C GLY A 176 -10.00 -2.85 13.37
N LYS A 177 -9.22 -3.57 12.53
CA LYS A 177 -8.67 -4.90 12.87
C LYS A 177 -7.34 -4.82 13.60
N PHE A 178 -6.68 -3.66 13.65
CA PHE A 178 -5.52 -3.47 14.50
C PHE A 178 -6.01 -3.43 15.96
N PRO A 179 -5.41 -4.21 16.86
CA PRO A 179 -5.79 -4.15 18.26
C PRO A 179 -5.47 -2.76 18.81
N HIS A 180 -6.33 -2.30 19.71
CA HIS A 180 -6.18 -0.99 20.31
C HIS A 180 -5.05 -1.06 21.34
N PHE A 181 -3.91 -0.48 20.98
CA PHE A 181 -2.80 -0.33 21.92
C PHE A 181 -3.23 0.64 23.03
N THR A 182 -3.33 0.13 24.25
CA THR A 182 -3.58 0.96 25.43
C THR A 182 -2.32 1.28 26.20
N SER A 183 -1.23 0.53 25.98
CA SER A 183 0.10 0.74 26.58
C SER A 183 1.23 0.27 25.67
N ASP A 184 2.44 0.82 25.88
CA ASP A 184 3.65 0.46 25.14
C ASP A 184 4.11 -1.00 25.40
N GLU A 185 3.72 -1.58 26.53
CA GLU A 185 4.01 -3.00 26.87
C GLU A 185 3.20 -3.99 26.00
N GLU A 186 2.02 -3.60 25.52
CA GLU A 186 1.21 -4.42 24.60
C GLU A 186 1.80 -4.44 23.18
N ILE A 187 2.52 -3.38 22.80
CA ILE A 187 3.26 -3.28 21.53
C ILE A 187 4.39 -4.32 21.48
N GLY A 188 4.99 -4.67 22.62
CA GLY A 188 6.06 -5.68 22.71
C GLY A 188 5.60 -7.13 22.48
N LYS A 189 4.31 -7.45 22.71
CA LYS A 189 3.71 -8.78 22.46
C LYS A 189 3.10 -8.91 21.06
N MET A 190 3.36 -7.93 20.20
CA MET A 190 2.78 -7.80 18.87
C MET A 190 3.13 -8.99 17.98
N ASP A 191 2.10 -9.58 17.35
CA ASP A 191 2.31 -10.54 16.27
C ASP A 191 2.76 -9.81 15.01
N ARG A 192 4.05 -9.44 14.96
CA ARG A 192 4.65 -8.58 13.92
C ARG A 192 4.18 -8.91 12.51
N GLN A 193 4.10 -10.19 12.18
CA GLN A 193 3.72 -10.66 10.85
C GLN A 193 2.26 -10.32 10.49
N LEU A 194 1.34 -10.41 11.45
CA LEU A 194 -0.06 -10.01 11.27
C LEU A 194 -0.17 -8.53 10.90
N TYR A 195 0.56 -7.67 11.62
CA TYR A 195 0.51 -6.22 11.43
C TYR A 195 1.15 -5.79 10.12
N VAL A 196 2.29 -6.39 9.74
CA VAL A 196 2.90 -6.15 8.43
C VAL A 196 1.90 -6.51 7.33
N ASN A 197 1.25 -7.66 7.42
CA ASN A 197 0.29 -8.09 6.39
C ASN A 197 -0.99 -7.22 6.37
N LEU A 198 -1.49 -6.77 7.52
CA LEU A 198 -2.59 -5.81 7.58
C LEU A 198 -2.20 -4.46 6.98
N LEU A 199 -1.00 -3.93 7.27
CA LEU A 199 -0.48 -2.70 6.69
C LEU A 199 -0.26 -2.84 5.17
N ARG A 200 0.28 -3.97 4.71
CA ARG A 200 0.41 -4.26 3.27
C ARG A 200 -0.94 -4.34 2.57
N THR A 201 -1.93 -4.93 3.24
CA THR A 201 -3.31 -4.97 2.74
C THR A 201 -3.89 -3.56 2.65
N LEU A 202 -3.71 -2.76 3.69
CA LEU A 202 -4.14 -1.37 3.74
C LEU A 202 -3.49 -0.53 2.62
N LEU A 203 -2.17 -0.65 2.46
CA LEU A 203 -1.42 -0.01 1.37
C LEU A 203 -1.96 -0.43 0.02
N LYS A 204 -2.23 -1.72 -0.19
CA LYS A 204 -2.79 -2.20 -1.46
C LYS A 204 -4.13 -1.53 -1.78
N VAL A 205 -5.02 -1.37 -0.80
CA VAL A 205 -6.29 -0.64 -0.98
C VAL A 205 -6.02 0.85 -1.25
N ALA A 206 -5.11 1.47 -0.51
CA ALA A 206 -4.74 2.88 -0.69
C ALA A 206 -4.24 3.18 -2.10
N THR A 207 -3.45 2.29 -2.72
CA THR A 207 -2.96 2.48 -4.12
C THR A 207 -4.07 2.54 -5.17
N LYS A 208 -5.28 2.10 -4.82
CA LYS A 208 -6.46 2.16 -5.69
C LYS A 208 -7.33 3.38 -5.44
N TYR A 209 -7.10 4.11 -4.35
CA TYR A 209 -7.85 5.29 -4.00
C TYR A 209 -7.31 6.51 -4.75
N LYS A 210 -8.21 7.35 -5.27
CA LYS A 210 -7.83 8.63 -5.88
C LYS A 210 -8.18 9.77 -4.95
N THR A 211 -7.16 10.43 -4.42
CA THR A 211 -7.37 11.53 -3.48
C THR A 211 -7.88 12.79 -4.18
N VAL A 212 -9.12 13.17 -3.85
CA VAL A 212 -9.73 14.45 -4.27
C VAL A 212 -9.63 15.50 -3.16
N SER A 213 -9.84 15.10 -1.90
CA SER A 213 -9.71 15.96 -0.72
C SER A 213 -8.95 15.22 0.39
N LEU A 214 -7.97 15.87 1.01
CA LEU A 214 -7.19 15.23 2.07
C LEU A 214 -8.01 15.02 3.35
N THR A 215 -8.99 15.89 3.61
CA THR A 215 -9.89 15.71 4.76
C THR A 215 -10.73 14.45 4.63
N GLN A 216 -11.10 14.06 3.40
CA GLN A 216 -11.82 12.81 3.15
C GLN A 216 -10.87 11.60 3.10
N ALA A 217 -9.66 11.77 2.58
CA ALA A 217 -8.64 10.72 2.53
C ALA A 217 -8.11 10.34 3.92
N PHE A 218 -8.09 11.32 4.84
CA PHE A 218 -7.59 11.17 6.21
C PHE A 218 -8.62 11.57 7.27
N PRO A 219 -9.69 10.79 7.47
CA PRO A 219 -10.54 10.93 8.65
C PRO A 219 -9.69 10.78 9.93
N PRO A 220 -9.96 11.53 11.01
CA PRO A 220 -9.20 11.42 12.26
C PRO A 220 -9.17 10.00 12.85
N GLU A 221 -10.26 9.25 12.68
CA GLU A 221 -10.39 7.84 13.10
C GLU A 221 -9.45 6.92 12.33
N PHE A 222 -9.03 7.32 11.13
CA PHE A 222 -8.07 6.61 10.30
C PHE A 222 -6.63 7.10 10.54
N LEU A 223 -6.43 8.43 10.53
CA LEU A 223 -5.11 9.03 10.61
C LEU A 223 -4.45 8.81 11.99
N ASN A 224 -5.18 8.99 13.09
CA ASN A 224 -4.58 8.88 14.42
C ASN A 224 -4.03 7.49 14.71
N PRO A 225 -4.78 6.38 14.47
CA PRO A 225 -4.23 5.05 14.68
C PRO A 225 -3.07 4.75 13.71
N LEU A 226 -3.13 5.22 12.47
CA LEU A 226 -2.05 5.04 11.49
C LEU A 226 -0.75 5.72 11.97
N LEU A 227 -0.83 6.96 12.46
CA LEU A 227 0.31 7.68 13.00
C LEU A 227 0.83 7.06 14.30
N ARG A 228 -0.03 6.47 15.15
CA ARG A 228 0.42 5.69 16.32
C ARG A 228 1.23 4.47 15.91
N ILE A 229 0.80 3.73 14.87
CA ILE A 229 1.55 2.59 14.34
C ILE A 229 2.93 3.05 13.80
N SER A 230 3.03 4.27 13.27
CA SER A 230 4.31 4.84 12.84
C SER A 230 5.33 5.05 13.97
N LEU A 231 4.93 4.94 15.25
CA LEU A 231 5.84 5.08 16.39
C LEU A 231 6.30 3.73 16.97
N ILE A 232 5.82 2.61 16.42
CA ILE A 232 6.25 1.28 16.84
C ILE A 232 7.72 1.07 16.50
N ASP A 233 8.46 0.37 17.37
CA ASP A 233 9.88 0.05 17.22
C ASP A 233 10.15 -1.04 16.16
N ASP A 234 9.53 -0.93 14.99
CA ASP A 234 9.79 -1.74 13.81
C ASP A 234 9.98 -0.83 12.58
N PRO A 235 11.21 -0.68 12.05
CA PRO A 235 11.47 0.24 10.94
C PRO A 235 10.74 -0.14 9.65
N GLY A 236 10.46 -1.44 9.43
CA GLY A 236 9.75 -1.91 8.24
C GLY A 236 8.28 -1.52 8.26
N MET A 237 7.60 -1.63 9.41
CA MET A 237 6.24 -1.16 9.59
C MET A 237 6.14 0.36 9.40
N ARG A 238 7.09 1.12 9.97
CA ARG A 238 7.13 2.58 9.80
C ARG A 238 7.25 2.97 8.34
N LEU A 239 8.06 2.25 7.55
CA LEU A 239 8.13 2.47 6.10
C LEU A 239 6.79 2.25 5.41
N ILE A 240 6.09 1.14 5.70
CA ILE A 240 4.78 0.88 5.09
C ILE A 240 3.78 1.97 5.47
N VAL A 241 3.81 2.46 6.72
CA VAL A 241 2.96 3.59 7.13
C VAL A 241 3.27 4.85 6.34
N GLN A 242 4.54 5.19 6.16
CA GLN A 242 4.93 6.34 5.33
C GLN A 242 4.51 6.15 3.87
N GLU A 243 4.63 4.94 3.30
CA GLU A 243 4.16 4.63 1.94
C GLU A 243 2.64 4.81 1.80
N ILE A 244 1.86 4.45 2.83
CA ILE A 244 0.41 4.72 2.87
C ILE A 244 0.16 6.22 2.87
N LEU A 245 0.87 6.98 3.72
CA LEU A 245 0.76 8.44 3.76
C LEU A 245 1.12 9.06 2.41
N HIS A 246 2.23 8.65 1.78
CA HIS A 246 2.64 9.14 0.47
C HIS A 246 1.60 8.84 -0.59
N THR A 247 1.09 7.61 -0.62
CA THR A 247 0.08 7.17 -1.60
C THR A 247 -1.20 8.03 -1.52
N LEU A 248 -1.61 8.39 -0.31
CA LEU A 248 -2.84 9.17 -0.09
C LEU A 248 -2.60 10.69 -0.18
N LEU A 249 -1.42 11.18 0.16
CA LEU A 249 -1.05 12.60 0.05
C LEU A 249 -0.75 13.02 -1.39
N ASP A 250 -0.01 12.18 -2.13
CA ASP A 250 0.57 12.52 -3.44
C ASP A 250 -0.45 12.46 -4.59
N ARG A 251 -1.19 13.56 -4.78
CA ARG A 251 -2.20 13.66 -5.85
C ARG A 251 -1.58 13.82 -7.23
N HIS A 252 -0.28 14.10 -7.29
CA HIS A 252 0.40 14.52 -8.52
C HIS A 252 1.54 13.59 -8.93
N GLY A 253 1.79 12.51 -8.19
CA GLY A 253 2.82 11.54 -8.51
C GLY A 253 4.24 12.10 -8.31
N ASN A 254 4.45 12.95 -7.31
CA ASN A 254 5.76 13.51 -6.99
C ASN A 254 6.60 12.60 -6.06
N ALA A 255 6.00 11.68 -5.32
CA ALA A 255 6.66 10.88 -4.28
C ALA A 255 7.86 10.08 -4.81
N PHE A 256 7.75 9.49 -6.02
CA PHE A 256 8.84 8.72 -6.62
C PHE A 256 10.09 9.57 -6.91
N ARG A 257 9.91 10.87 -7.16
CA ARG A 257 10.99 11.84 -7.42
C ARG A 257 11.63 12.35 -6.13
N LEU A 258 10.94 12.17 -5.00
CA LEU A 258 11.34 12.63 -3.67
C LEU A 258 11.83 11.48 -2.77
N LYS A 259 12.00 10.28 -3.33
CA LYS A 259 12.41 9.07 -2.60
C LYS A 259 13.80 9.17 -1.99
N HIS A 260 14.69 9.96 -2.60
CA HIS A 260 16.07 10.12 -2.14
C HIS A 260 16.32 11.56 -1.70
N ILE A 261 16.96 11.71 -0.54
CA ILE A 261 17.33 13.01 -0.02
C ILE A 261 18.51 13.54 -0.84
N SER A 262 18.33 14.70 -1.46
CA SER A 262 19.37 15.39 -2.22
C SER A 262 19.16 16.90 -2.15
N ILE A 263 20.23 17.67 -2.42
CA ILE A 263 20.17 19.14 -2.46
C ILE A 263 20.37 19.57 -3.92
N PRO A 264 19.30 19.65 -4.73
CA PRO A 264 19.42 20.14 -6.10
C PRO A 264 19.75 21.64 -6.10
N LYS A 265 20.63 22.05 -7.00
CA LYS A 265 20.90 23.48 -7.29
C LYS A 265 19.73 24.16 -8.00
N ASP A 266 18.98 23.39 -8.79
CA ASP A 266 17.75 23.84 -9.45
C ASP A 266 16.68 22.74 -9.29
N ILE A 267 15.62 23.05 -8.55
CA ILE A 267 14.49 22.15 -8.29
C ILE A 267 13.78 21.71 -9.57
N SER A 268 13.90 22.50 -10.65
CA SER A 268 13.30 22.19 -11.95
C SER A 268 13.84 20.87 -12.53
N SER A 269 15.06 20.46 -12.16
CA SER A 269 15.66 19.19 -12.58
C SER A 269 14.91 17.96 -12.05
N LEU A 270 14.14 18.11 -10.97
CA LEU A 270 13.32 17.03 -10.44
C LEU A 270 12.03 16.83 -11.26
N HIS A 271 11.68 17.77 -12.14
CA HIS A 271 10.43 17.82 -12.92
C HIS A 271 9.18 17.53 -12.09
N LEU A 272 9.05 18.23 -10.95
CA LEU A 272 7.90 18.12 -10.05
C LEU A 272 6.66 18.75 -10.67
N THR A 273 5.49 18.19 -10.36
CA THR A 273 4.20 18.78 -10.71
C THR A 273 3.72 19.63 -9.54
N ILE A 274 3.86 20.95 -9.68
CA ILE A 274 3.42 21.93 -8.68
C ILE A 274 2.12 22.56 -9.18
N LYS A 275 1.03 22.34 -8.46
CA LYS A 275 -0.28 22.96 -8.76
C LYS A 275 -0.71 23.88 -7.61
N ALA A 276 -1.56 24.85 -7.92
CA ALA A 276 -2.10 25.75 -6.90
C ALA A 276 -2.93 24.96 -5.88
N ASN A 277 -2.57 25.12 -4.61
CA ASN A 277 -3.16 24.38 -3.51
C ASN A 277 -4.63 24.82 -3.27
N PRO A 278 -5.60 23.89 -3.28
CA PRO A 278 -6.99 24.25 -3.00
C PRO A 278 -7.11 24.83 -1.60
N ARG A 279 -7.80 25.97 -1.44
CA ARG A 279 -8.06 26.58 -0.10
C ARG A 279 -8.75 25.63 0.88
N GLN A 280 -9.44 24.62 0.36
CA GLN A 280 -10.14 23.60 1.15
C GLN A 280 -9.17 22.73 1.98
N GLU A 281 -7.90 22.60 1.56
CA GLU A 281 -6.90 21.78 2.27
C GLU A 281 -6.33 22.46 3.52
N LEU A 282 -6.53 23.77 3.69
CA LEU A 282 -6.15 24.46 4.94
C LEU A 282 -6.92 23.90 6.14
N LEU A 283 -8.16 23.45 5.92
CA LEU A 283 -8.97 22.83 6.98
C LEU A 283 -8.35 21.50 7.47
N PHE A 284 -7.76 20.73 6.54
CA PHE A 284 -7.03 19.51 6.89
C PHE A 284 -5.85 19.83 7.82
N MET A 285 -5.01 20.81 7.46
CA MET A 285 -3.86 21.19 8.31
C MET A 285 -4.30 21.77 9.66
N LYS A 286 -5.41 22.51 9.73
CA LYS A 286 -5.95 22.99 11.01
C LYS A 286 -6.39 21.85 11.95
N LYS A 287 -6.85 20.73 11.41
CA LYS A 287 -7.31 19.57 12.20
C LYS A 287 -6.18 18.59 12.53
N SER A 288 -5.33 18.30 11.54
CA SER A 288 -4.37 17.20 11.59
C SER A 288 -2.91 17.66 11.60
N GLY A 289 -2.65 18.94 11.35
CA GLY A 289 -1.29 19.47 11.22
C GLY A 289 -0.43 19.28 12.46
N MET A 290 -0.96 19.56 13.65
CA MET A 290 -0.22 19.36 14.91
C MET A 290 0.13 17.89 15.17
N GLN A 291 -0.75 16.96 14.77
CA GLN A 291 -0.47 15.53 14.90
C GLN A 291 0.63 15.10 13.95
N LEU A 292 0.55 15.49 12.67
CA LEU A 292 1.61 15.22 11.69
C LEU A 292 2.95 15.81 12.15
N TYR A 293 2.94 17.04 12.65
CA TYR A 293 4.11 17.71 13.21
C TYR A 293 4.77 16.87 14.31
N TRP A 294 3.98 16.50 15.33
CA TRP A 294 4.48 15.74 16.47
C TRP A 294 4.99 14.36 16.04
N HIS A 295 4.23 13.64 15.21
CA HIS A 295 4.61 12.30 14.76
C HIS A 295 5.87 12.29 13.88
N ILE A 296 6.10 13.32 13.07
CA ILE A 296 7.36 13.47 12.31
C ILE A 296 8.53 13.64 13.27
N LEU A 297 8.40 14.50 14.29
CA LEU A 297 9.44 14.75 15.27
C LEU A 297 9.76 13.49 16.11
N GLU A 298 8.75 12.80 16.61
CA GLU A 298 8.91 11.56 17.38
C GLU A 298 9.52 10.43 16.53
N ASN A 299 9.08 10.28 15.27
CA ASN A 299 9.64 9.26 14.38
C ASN A 299 11.15 9.41 14.24
N LEU A 300 11.66 10.63 14.08
CA LEU A 300 13.09 10.90 13.89
C LEU A 300 13.95 10.57 15.12
N GLN A 301 13.34 10.45 16.30
CA GLN A 301 14.00 10.09 17.56
C GLN A 301 14.17 8.58 17.76
N LEU A 302 13.57 7.74 16.91
CA LEU A 302 13.63 6.30 17.06
C LEU A 302 14.98 5.74 16.60
N GLU A 303 15.69 5.07 17.50
CA GLU A 303 17.01 4.48 17.26
C GLU A 303 16.99 3.34 16.23
N SER A 304 15.85 2.66 16.04
CA SER A 304 15.71 1.60 15.04
C SER A 304 15.59 2.12 13.60
N ASN A 305 15.56 3.44 13.38
CA ASN A 305 15.46 4.02 12.05
C ASN A 305 16.63 3.63 11.15
N ARG A 306 16.30 3.34 9.90
CA ARG A 306 17.25 3.12 8.81
C ARG A 306 17.22 4.33 7.86
N VAL A 307 18.18 4.37 6.94
CA VAL A 307 18.32 5.39 5.88
C VAL A 307 16.98 5.66 5.20
N ASP A 308 16.29 4.59 4.84
CA ASP A 308 15.01 4.56 4.16
C ASP A 308 13.88 5.19 5.01
N ASN A 309 13.93 5.11 6.35
CA ASN A 309 12.96 5.78 7.21
C ASN A 309 13.10 7.31 7.17
N PHE A 310 14.34 7.80 7.21
CA PHE A 310 14.62 9.24 7.09
C PHE A 310 14.20 9.80 5.72
N GLU A 311 14.52 9.07 4.64
CA GLU A 311 14.07 9.41 3.29
C GLU A 311 12.53 9.43 3.18
N ALA A 312 11.85 8.47 3.81
CA ALA A 312 10.39 8.43 3.80
C ALA A 312 9.77 9.62 4.56
N ILE A 313 10.36 10.02 5.70
CA ILE A 313 9.92 11.21 6.45
C ILE A 313 10.18 12.49 5.65
N TYR A 314 11.34 12.61 5.01
CA TYR A 314 11.64 13.72 4.10
C TYR A 314 10.62 13.83 2.97
N CYS A 315 10.28 12.71 2.33
CA CYS A 315 9.25 12.66 1.29
C CYS A 315 7.90 13.13 1.84
N THR A 316 7.50 12.71 3.05
CA THR A 316 6.27 13.18 3.71
C THR A 316 6.29 14.70 3.90
N MET A 317 7.38 15.27 4.41
CA MET A 317 7.51 16.73 4.58
C MET A 317 7.40 17.47 3.24
N CYS A 318 8.06 16.97 2.19
CA CYS A 318 8.01 17.55 0.85
C CYS A 318 6.61 17.47 0.23
N LEU A 319 5.92 16.34 0.40
CA LEU A 319 4.54 16.16 -0.08
C LEU A 319 3.57 17.10 0.65
N ILE A 320 3.69 17.27 1.97
CA ILE A 320 2.86 18.25 2.70
C ILE A 320 3.12 19.67 2.16
N CYS A 321 4.38 20.02 1.89
CA CYS A 321 4.74 21.31 1.29
C CYS A 321 4.13 21.48 -0.12
N LEU A 322 4.18 20.45 -0.97
CA LEU A 322 3.67 20.53 -2.33
C LEU A 322 2.15 20.55 -2.41
N GLU A 323 1.48 19.73 -1.59
CA GLU A 323 0.04 19.48 -1.69
C GLU A 323 -0.80 20.44 -0.84
N VAL A 324 -0.21 20.97 0.24
CA VAL A 324 -0.92 21.83 1.22
C VAL A 324 -0.12 23.06 1.65
N GLY A 325 1.07 23.30 1.09
CA GLY A 325 1.91 24.45 1.40
C GLY A 325 1.29 25.78 0.97
N GLN A 326 0.46 26.34 1.83
CA GLN A 326 0.07 27.75 1.84
C GLN A 326 0.95 28.51 2.84
N ASP A 327 0.95 29.84 2.81
CA ASP A 327 1.85 30.68 3.62
C ASP A 327 1.90 30.26 5.10
N GLU A 328 0.76 30.05 5.76
CA GLU A 328 0.68 29.59 7.16
C GLU A 328 1.32 28.20 7.36
N VAL A 329 1.06 27.26 6.44
CA VAL A 329 1.57 25.89 6.51
C VAL A 329 3.08 25.85 6.27
N ILE A 330 3.58 26.65 5.34
CA ILE A 330 5.01 26.78 5.05
C ILE A 330 5.76 27.29 6.28
N ILE A 331 5.19 28.26 7.01
CA ILE A 331 5.78 28.76 8.26
C ILE A 331 5.89 27.63 9.30
N GLU A 332 4.83 26.84 9.47
CA GLU A 332 4.84 25.70 10.41
C GLU A 332 5.82 24.59 9.97
N LEU A 333 5.95 24.32 8.67
CA LEU A 333 6.93 23.37 8.15
C LEU A 333 8.37 23.87 8.32
N ALA A 334 8.61 25.17 8.18
CA ALA A 334 9.91 25.77 8.46
C ALA A 334 10.24 25.68 9.96
N ARG A 335 9.26 25.93 10.85
CA ARG A 335 9.40 25.71 12.30
C ARG A 335 9.72 24.25 12.62
N LEU A 336 9.01 23.31 12.00
CA LEU A 336 9.28 21.87 12.14
C LEU A 336 10.73 21.53 11.79
N ALA A 337 11.25 22.05 10.68
CA ALA A 337 12.63 21.82 10.27
C ALA A 337 13.64 22.36 11.30
N LEU A 338 13.37 23.53 11.90
CA LEU A 338 14.20 24.11 12.95
C LEU A 338 14.12 23.32 14.26
N ASP A 339 12.93 22.83 14.65
CA ASP A 339 12.75 21.99 15.82
C ASP A 339 13.45 20.63 15.66
N ILE A 340 13.39 20.03 14.46
CA ILE A 340 14.13 18.81 14.11
C ILE A 340 15.64 19.05 14.23
N GLN A 341 16.13 20.20 13.74
CA GLN A 341 17.54 20.56 13.89
C GLN A 341 17.91 20.76 15.37
N GLN A 342 17.05 21.42 16.14
CA GLN A 342 17.28 21.68 17.56
C GLN A 342 17.28 20.40 18.39
N LEU A 343 16.43 19.44 18.02
CA LEU A 343 16.38 18.08 18.56
C LEU A 343 17.72 17.37 18.33
N ALA A 344 18.22 17.34 17.08
CA ALA A 344 19.51 16.72 16.77
C ALA A 344 20.67 17.34 17.57
N LEU A 345 20.69 18.67 17.74
CA LEU A 345 21.73 19.35 18.51
C LEU A 345 21.70 19.04 20.01
N LYS A 346 20.52 18.75 20.57
CA LYS A 346 20.34 18.45 22.01
C LYS A 346 20.39 16.95 22.32
N SER A 347 20.24 16.11 21.31
CA SER A 347 20.16 14.67 21.51
C SER A 347 21.51 14.10 21.96
N THR A 348 21.47 13.36 23.05
CA THR A 348 22.62 12.60 23.58
C THR A 348 22.44 11.10 23.42
N SER A 349 21.25 10.63 23.05
CA SER A 349 20.92 9.22 22.87
C SER A 349 21.11 8.72 21.45
N LEU A 350 20.87 9.57 20.44
CA LEU A 350 20.89 9.15 19.04
C LEU A 350 22.31 8.86 18.53
N PRO A 351 22.49 7.81 17.69
CA PRO A 351 23.76 7.55 17.02
C PRO A 351 24.21 8.73 16.15
N MET A 352 25.52 8.94 16.03
CA MET A 352 26.08 10.02 15.19
C MET A 352 25.59 9.96 13.74
N THR A 353 25.42 8.76 13.19
CA THR A 353 24.87 8.54 11.83
C THR A 353 23.45 9.10 11.70
N HIS A 354 22.61 8.97 12.73
CA HIS A 354 21.25 9.51 12.74
C HIS A 354 21.30 11.03 12.84
N LEU A 355 22.16 11.60 13.69
CA LEU A 355 22.34 13.04 13.80
C LEU A 355 22.78 13.66 12.45
N CYS A 356 23.72 13.00 11.77
CA CYS A 356 24.17 13.38 10.43
C CYS A 356 23.04 13.32 9.39
N ALA A 357 22.26 12.24 9.40
CA ALA A 357 21.10 12.06 8.52
C ALA A 357 20.03 13.13 8.78
N ILE A 358 19.74 13.46 10.04
CA ILE A 358 18.78 14.49 10.42
C ILE A 358 19.24 15.87 9.94
N HIS A 359 20.50 16.24 10.16
CA HIS A 359 21.03 17.53 9.68
C HIS A 359 21.05 17.64 8.15
N SER A 360 21.29 16.52 7.46
CA SER A 360 21.23 16.42 6.01
C SER A 360 19.78 16.56 5.49
N LEU A 361 18.84 15.90 6.15
CA LEU A 361 17.39 15.98 5.87
C LEU A 361 16.89 17.42 6.02
N VAL A 362 17.24 18.10 7.11
CA VAL A 362 16.84 19.50 7.36
C VAL A 362 17.39 20.43 6.27
N ALA A 363 18.68 20.29 5.92
CA ALA A 363 19.28 21.11 4.86
C ALA A 363 18.59 20.90 3.51
N ALA A 364 18.34 19.64 3.13
CA ALA A 364 17.63 19.31 1.91
C ALA A 364 16.18 19.83 1.90
N PHE A 365 15.48 19.73 3.03
CA PHE A 365 14.10 20.20 3.13
C PHE A 365 13.99 21.72 3.10
N LEU A 366 14.86 22.45 3.81
CA LEU A 366 14.87 23.92 3.76
C LEU A 366 15.28 24.44 2.38
N ASN A 367 16.20 23.76 1.69
CA ASN A 367 16.50 24.05 0.29
C ASN A 367 15.27 23.86 -0.60
N PHE A 368 14.56 22.74 -0.42
CA PHE A 368 13.32 22.43 -1.14
C PHE A 368 12.25 23.51 -0.93
N VAL A 369 12.00 23.90 0.32
CA VAL A 369 11.05 24.97 0.66
C VAL A 369 11.48 26.29 0.01
N GLY A 370 12.76 26.68 0.14
CA GLY A 370 13.28 27.92 -0.41
C GLY A 370 13.07 28.06 -1.92
N GLN A 371 13.26 26.97 -2.67
CA GLN A 371 13.09 26.96 -4.12
C GLN A 371 11.62 26.84 -4.57
N THR A 372 10.78 26.11 -3.84
CA THR A 372 9.36 25.90 -4.21
C THR A 372 8.45 27.07 -3.82
N THR A 373 8.80 27.82 -2.78
CA THR A 373 7.95 28.89 -2.20
C THR A 373 8.42 30.30 -2.57
N SER A 374 9.40 30.42 -3.49
CA SER A 374 10.01 31.70 -3.90
C SER A 374 10.64 32.52 -2.75
N LEU A 375 11.04 31.86 -1.65
CA LEU A 375 11.71 32.48 -0.51
C LEU A 375 13.22 32.61 -0.78
N CYS A 376 13.61 33.54 -1.67
CA CYS A 376 15.00 33.71 -2.11
C CYS A 376 16.00 33.88 -0.96
N THR A 377 15.65 34.62 0.08
CA THR A 377 16.53 34.84 1.25
C THR A 377 16.83 33.54 1.99
N LEU A 378 15.81 32.68 2.17
CA LEU A 378 15.98 31.37 2.80
C LEU A 378 16.85 30.48 1.91
N TYR A 379 16.57 30.45 0.61
CA TYR A 379 17.36 29.68 -0.35
C TYR A 379 18.85 30.07 -0.31
N HIS A 380 19.18 31.37 -0.41
CA HIS A 380 20.56 31.83 -0.36
C HIS A 380 21.24 31.53 0.99
N TYR A 381 20.50 31.63 2.09
CA TYR A 381 21.03 31.24 3.40
C TYR A 381 21.37 29.75 3.45
N VAL A 382 20.46 28.88 3.00
CA VAL A 382 20.68 27.43 2.98
C VAL A 382 21.86 27.07 2.07
N GLN A 383 21.97 27.69 0.88
CA GLN A 383 23.11 27.47 -0.02
C GLN A 383 24.45 27.82 0.64
N ARG A 384 24.55 28.94 1.35
CA ARG A 384 25.75 29.29 2.13
C ARG A 384 26.06 28.27 3.22
N VAL A 385 25.04 27.74 3.89
CA VAL A 385 25.22 26.68 4.90
C VAL A 385 25.74 25.40 4.25
N VAL A 386 25.23 25.04 3.07
CA VAL A 386 25.67 23.86 2.31
C VAL A 386 27.12 24.03 1.87
N GLU A 387 27.49 25.16 1.28
CA GLU A 387 28.87 25.48 0.88
C GLU A 387 29.85 25.38 2.06
N ASN A 388 29.49 25.91 3.23
CA ASN A 388 30.31 25.79 4.44
C ASN A 388 30.44 24.32 4.91
N ARG A 389 29.36 23.54 4.82
CA ARG A 389 29.38 22.11 5.18
C ARG A 389 30.21 21.28 4.19
N GLU A 390 30.22 21.63 2.90
CA GLU A 390 31.07 20.95 1.92
C GLU A 390 32.55 21.06 2.31
N LEU A 391 32.97 22.20 2.88
CA LEU A 391 34.35 22.44 3.31
C LEU A 391 34.67 21.85 4.69
N GLU A 392 33.79 22.04 5.68
CA GLU A 392 34.12 21.77 7.09
C GLU A 392 33.44 20.52 7.66
N ALA A 393 32.29 20.11 7.12
CA ALA A 393 31.46 19.05 7.69
C ALA A 393 30.66 18.27 6.63
N PRO A 394 31.33 17.60 5.66
CA PRO A 394 30.65 16.93 4.55
C PRO A 394 29.75 15.77 5.00
N HIS A 395 30.01 15.22 6.19
CA HIS A 395 29.17 14.19 6.81
C HIS A 395 27.75 14.67 7.17
N LEU A 396 27.50 15.98 7.19
CA LEU A 396 26.18 16.60 7.40
C LEU A 396 25.44 16.93 6.09
N LEU A 397 25.93 16.41 4.96
CA LEU A 397 25.31 16.56 3.64
C LEU A 397 24.80 15.21 3.12
N PRO A 398 23.77 15.21 2.25
CA PRO A 398 23.13 13.97 1.84
C PRO A 398 24.06 12.97 1.13
N ASP A 399 25.01 13.46 0.32
CA ASP A 399 25.95 12.62 -0.43
C ASP A 399 26.82 11.73 0.46
N PHE A 400 27.06 12.15 1.70
CA PHE A 400 27.75 11.34 2.69
C PHE A 400 26.78 10.61 3.61
N ALA A 401 25.80 11.32 4.19
CA ALA A 401 24.92 10.80 5.22
C ALA A 401 23.97 9.69 4.74
N PHE A 402 23.59 9.70 3.45
CA PHE A 402 22.71 8.69 2.84
C PHE A 402 23.46 7.81 1.84
N ASN A 403 24.79 7.78 1.88
CA ASN A 403 25.58 6.97 0.96
C ASN A 403 25.34 5.48 1.22
N ARG A 404 24.58 4.83 0.34
CA ARG A 404 24.28 3.39 0.39
C ARG A 404 25.42 2.54 -0.18
N SER A 405 26.25 3.16 -1.02
CA SER A 405 27.47 2.55 -1.50
C SER A 405 28.55 2.80 -0.46
N ASN A 406 29.09 1.75 0.16
CA ASN A 406 30.30 1.84 1.01
C ASN A 406 31.54 2.26 0.20
N GLN A 407 31.44 3.25 -0.69
CA GLN A 407 32.57 3.87 -1.32
C GLN A 407 33.21 4.79 -0.29
N PRO A 408 34.51 4.60 0.01
CA PRO A 408 35.23 5.57 0.81
C PRO A 408 35.26 6.86 -0.01
N ASN A 409 34.45 7.84 0.40
CA ASN A 409 34.56 9.19 -0.14
C ASN A 409 36.00 9.64 0.12
N ARG A 410 36.75 9.90 -0.95
CA ARG A 410 38.11 10.43 -0.89
C ARG A 410 38.04 11.79 -0.21
N PHE A 411 38.56 11.86 1.01
CA PHE A 411 38.94 13.10 1.66
C PHE A 411 40.06 13.79 0.88
#